data_AF-A0A8T4TRV3-F1
#
_entry.id   AF-A0A8T4TRV3-F1
#
_cell.length_a   1.000
_cell.length_b   1.000
_cell.length_c   1.000
_cell.angle_alpha   90.00
_cell.angle_beta   90.00
_cell.angle_gamma   90.00
#
_symmetry.space_group_name_H-M   'P 1'
#
loop_
_entity.id
_entity.type
_entity.pdbx_description
1 polymer ?
#
loop_
_entity_poly.entity_id
_entity_poly.type
_entity_poly.pdbx_seq_one_letter_code
_entity_poly.pdbx_strand_id
1 'polypeptide(L)' 'MVQAMIQLNEHEDRVLTIVKGKYGLKTKSEAINLVIEKFEQEFLEPELRPEYTKKLNKIHRGKYTSFKSIEELKKATS' A
#
# COMPACT_ATOMS: atom_id res chain seq x y z
N MET A 1 -0.36 -13.39 -11.87
CA MET A 1 -1.69 -12.85 -11.52
C MET A 1 -2.34 -13.86 -10.59
N VAL A 2 -2.90 -13.41 -9.47
CA VAL A 2 -3.67 -14.25 -8.55
C VAL A 2 -5.15 -14.00 -8.86
N GLN A 3 -5.95 -15.06 -8.95
CA GLN A 3 -7.41 -14.96 -9.12
C GLN A 3 -8.08 -15.32 -7.80
N ALA A 4 -9.09 -14.53 -7.42
CA ALA A 4 -9.91 -14.79 -6.25
C ALA A 4 -11.38 -14.77 -6.64
N MET A 5 -12.14 -15.75 -6.15
CA MET A 5 -13.59 -15.75 -6.24
C MET A 5 -14.13 -15.14 -4.95
N ILE A 6 -14.94 -14.10 -5.08
CA ILE A 6 -15.53 -13.35 -3.96
C ILE A 6 -17.05 -13.33 -4.11
N GLN A 7 -17.74 -13.48 -2.98
CA GLN A 7 -19.18 -13.26 -2.91
C GLN A 7 -19.43 -11.84 -2.42
N LEU A 8 -20.31 -11.13 -3.12
CA LEU A 8 -20.71 -9.78 -2.78
C LEU A 8 -22.21 -9.78 -2.50
N ASN A 9 -22.61 -9.02 -1.48
CA ASN A 9 -24.03 -8.74 -1.26
C ASN A 9 -24.52 -7.65 -2.23
N GLU A 10 -25.84 -7.44 -2.29
CA GLU A 10 -26.43 -6.44 -3.20
C GLU A 10 -25.90 -5.02 -2.98
N HIS A 11 -25.61 -4.67 -1.72
CA HIS A 11 -25.12 -3.34 -1.40
C HIS A 11 -23.71 -3.12 -1.97
N GLU A 12 -22.80 -4.06 -1.71
CA GLU A 12 -21.43 -4.05 -2.23
C GLU A 12 -21.40 -4.01 -3.76
N ASP A 13 -22.27 -4.77 -4.41
CA ASP A 13 -22.39 -4.79 -5.88
C ASP A 13 -22.82 -3.43 -6.47
N ARG A 14 -23.77 -2.75 -5.81
CA ARG A 14 -24.21 -1.41 -6.20
C ARG A 14 -23.11 -0.38 -5.99
N VAL A 15 -22.39 -0.44 -4.87
CA VAL A 15 -21.25 0.44 -4.60
C VAL A 15 -20.18 0.29 -5.69
N LEU A 16 -19.78 -0.94 -6.02
CA LEU A 16 -18.82 -1.19 -7.09
C LEU A 16 -19.32 -0.70 -8.45
N THR A 17 -20.62 -0.80 -8.72
CA THR A 17 -21.22 -0.29 -9.97
C THR A 17 -21.11 1.24 -10.06
N ILE A 18 -21.34 1.95 -8.97
CA ILE A 18 -21.17 3.41 -8.89
C ILE A 18 -19.71 3.80 -9.10
N VAL A 19 -18.78 3.12 -8.41
CA VAL A 19 -17.33 3.35 -8.58
C VAL A 19 -16.91 3.11 -10.02
N LYS A 20 -17.33 1.97 -10.60
CA LYS A 20 -17.06 1.63 -11.99
C LYS A 20 -17.50 2.74 -12.95
N GLY A 21 -18.74 3.22 -12.79
CA GLY A 21 -19.29 4.30 -13.60
C GLY A 21 -18.56 5.63 -13.42
N LYS A 22 -18.29 6.02 -12.17
CA LYS A 22 -17.62 7.28 -11.83
C LYS A 22 -16.23 7.41 -12.47
N TYR A 23 -15.48 6.32 -12.53
CA TYR A 23 -14.11 6.30 -13.05
C TYR A 23 -14.01 5.76 -14.49
N GLY A 24 -15.14 5.52 -15.18
CA GLY A 24 -15.15 5.04 -16.56
C GLY A 24 -14.55 3.64 -16.75
N LEU A 25 -14.60 2.79 -15.71
CA LEU A 25 -14.02 1.45 -15.74
C LEU A 25 -14.92 0.47 -16.51
N LYS A 26 -14.33 -0.55 -17.12
CA LYS A 26 -15.05 -1.50 -17.97
C LYS A 26 -15.68 -2.60 -17.12
N THR A 27 -14.96 -3.08 -16.11
CA THR A 27 -15.34 -4.23 -15.30
C THR A 27 -15.44 -3.91 -13.80
N LYS A 28 -16.20 -4.73 -13.06
CA LYS A 28 -16.26 -4.63 -11.58
C LYS A 28 -14.93 -5.02 -10.94
N SER A 29 -14.15 -5.91 -11.57
CA SER A 29 -12.81 -6.27 -11.11
C SER A 29 -11.84 -5.08 -11.15
N GLU A 30 -11.90 -4.26 -12.21
CA GLU A 30 -11.14 -3.00 -12.25
C GLU A 30 -11.56 -2.03 -11.13
N ALA A 31 -12.86 -1.96 -10.82
CA ALA A 31 -13.36 -1.13 -9.72
C ALA A 31 -12.85 -1.62 -8.36
N ILE A 32 -12.81 -2.93 -8.13
CA ILE A 32 -12.22 -3.52 -6.92
C ILE A 32 -10.74 -3.17 -6.81
N ASN A 33 -9.97 -3.31 -7.90
CA ASN A 33 -8.55 -2.96 -7.90
C ASN A 33 -8.32 -1.49 -7.52
N LEU A 34 -9.15 -0.57 -8.06
CA LEU A 34 -9.07 0.84 -7.71
C LEU A 34 -9.40 1.09 -6.23
N VAL A 35 -10.41 0.41 -5.68
CA VAL A 35 -10.76 0.53 -4.25
C VAL A 35 -9.60 0.05 -3.37
N ILE A 36 -8.96 -1.07 -3.72
CA ILE A 36 -7.79 -1.59 -2.99
C ILE A 36 -6.63 -0.59 -3.05
N GLU A 37 -6.35 -0.02 -4.22
CA GLU A 37 -5.28 0.98 -4.37
C GLU A 37 -5.55 2.23 -3.51
N LYS A 38 -6.79 2.72 -3.52
CA LYS A 38 -7.20 3.85 -2.67
C LYS A 38 -7.10 3.51 -1.19
N PHE A 39 -7.49 2.31 -0.81
CA PHE A 39 -7.33 1.82 0.56
C PHE A 39 -5.85 1.78 0.97
N GLU A 40 -4.97 1.29 0.10
CA GLU A 40 -3.52 1.30 0.35
C GLU A 40 -2.97 2.72 0.51
N GLN A 41 -3.37 3.65 -0.35
CA GLN A 41 -2.89 5.02 -0.32
C GLN A 41 -3.36 5.79 0.92
N GLU A 42 -4.64 5.65 1.28
CA GLU A 42 -5.30 6.49 2.28
C GLU A 42 -5.31 5.88 3.68
N PHE A 43 -5.29 4.55 3.81
CA PHE A 43 -5.53 3.87 5.08
C PHE A 43 -4.43 2.90 5.52
N LEU A 44 -3.62 2.34 4.61
CA LEU A 44 -2.49 1.50 5.03
C LEU A 44 -1.32 2.35 5.50
N GLU A 45 -0.96 2.17 6.78
CA GLU A 45 0.28 2.68 7.35
C GLU A 45 1.49 2.24 6.50
N PRO A 46 2.54 3.06 6.39
CA PRO A 46 3.71 2.75 5.57
C PRO A 46 4.28 1.36 5.83
N GLU A 47 4.26 0.92 7.09
CA GLU A 47 4.80 -0.36 7.55
C GLU A 47 4.09 -1.58 6.95
N LEU A 48 2.81 -1.43 6.60
CA LEU A 48 1.97 -2.49 6.03
C LEU A 48 2.04 -2.54 4.50
N ARG A 49 2.72 -1.58 3.87
CA ARG A 49 2.86 -1.54 2.41
C ARG A 49 3.95 -2.51 1.94
N PRO A 50 3.69 -3.36 0.92
CA PRO A 50 4.69 -4.26 0.37
C PRO A 50 5.94 -3.55 -0.16
N GLU A 51 5.84 -2.28 -0.55
CA GLU A 51 7.00 -1.49 -0.97
C GLU A 51 7.91 -1.12 0.19
N TYR A 52 7.34 -0.91 1.38
CA TYR A 52 8.10 -0.58 2.58
C TYR A 52 8.93 -1.77 3.05
N THR A 53 8.40 -2.99 2.99
CA THR A 53 9.20 -4.20 3.26
C THR A 53 10.37 -4.36 2.28
N LYS A 54 10.21 -3.98 1.00
CA LYS A 54 11.32 -3.91 0.03
C LYS A 54 12.36 -2.84 0.42
N LYS A 55 11.90 -1.66 0.85
CA LYS A 55 12.78 -0.57 1.33
C LYS A 55 13.57 -1.01 2.56
N LEU A 56 12.91 -1.62 3.54
CA LEU A 56 13.53 -2.16 4.74
C LEU A 56 14.54 -3.26 4.40
N ASN A 57 14.24 -4.18 3.48
CA ASN A 57 15.20 -5.19 3.04
C ASN A 57 16.43 -4.59 2.35
N LYS A 58 16.27 -3.50 1.58
CA LYS A 58 17.40 -2.77 0.98
C LYS A 58 18.26 -2.10 2.05
N ILE A 59 17.62 -1.42 3.01
CA ILE A 59 18.30 -0.87 4.18
C ILE A 59 19.02 -2.02 4.92
N HIS A 60 18.36 -3.18 5.06
CA HIS A 60 18.86 -4.33 5.80
C HIS A 60 20.20 -4.87 5.25
N ARG A 61 20.36 -4.80 3.93
CA ARG A 61 21.54 -5.29 3.19
C ARG A 61 22.59 -4.20 2.95
N GLY A 62 22.30 -2.96 3.32
CA GLY A 62 23.19 -1.81 3.11
C GLY A 62 24.38 -1.77 4.07
N LYS A 63 25.24 -0.77 3.87
CA LYS A 63 26.26 -0.41 4.86
C LYS A 63 25.60 0.45 5.95
N TYR A 64 25.93 0.14 7.20
CA TYR A 64 25.44 0.88 8.36
C TYR A 64 26.57 1.52 9.10
N THR A 65 26.26 2.66 9.70
CA THR A 65 27.09 3.29 10.71
C THR A 65 26.39 3.09 12.04
N SER A 66 27.04 2.38 12.97
CA SER A 66 26.56 2.30 14.35
C SER A 66 27.04 3.53 15.11
N PHE A 67 26.15 4.09 15.91
CA PHE A 67 26.45 5.22 16.78
C PHE A 67 26.23 4.77 18.22
N LYS A 68 27.12 5.19 19.13
CA LYS A 68 27.05 4.82 20.56
C LYS A 68 26.15 5.76 21.35
N SER A 69 25.86 6.95 20.81
CA SER A 69 24.96 7.91 21.44
C SER A 69 24.21 8.76 20.42
N ILE A 70 23.09 9.34 20.86
CA ILE A 70 22.29 10.30 20.07
C ILE A 70 23.12 11.54 19.71
N GLU A 71 24.06 11.95 20.58
CA GLU A 71 24.93 13.09 20.33
C GLU A 71 25.91 12.83 19.18
N GLU A 72 26.45 11.60 19.08
CA GLU A 72 27.35 11.18 18.00
C GLU A 72 26.61 11.16 16.65
N LEU A 73 25.37 10.66 16.64
CA LEU A 73 24.49 10.69 15.46
C LEU A 73 24.23 12.13 15.00
N LYS A 74 23.88 13.03 15.92
CA LYS A 74 23.56 14.44 15.61
C LYS A 74 24.76 15.16 15.00
N LYS A 75 25.98 14.92 15.52
CA LYS A 75 27.22 15.49 14.98
C LYS A 75 27.56 15.01 13.57
N ALA A 76 27.18 13.79 13.20
CA ALA A 76 27.46 13.23 11.88
C ALA A 76 26.41 13.61 10.80
N THR A 77 25.25 14.12 11.21
CA THR A 77 24.10 14.40 10.32
C THR A 77 23.76 15.90 10.22
N SER A 78 24.43 16.76 11.01
CA SER A 78 24.32 18.23 10.93
C SER A 78 25.41 18.79 10.04
#